data_AF-A0A3A6MVN3-F1
#
_entry.id   AF-A0A3A6MVN3-F1
#
_cell.length_a   1.000
_cell.length_b   1.000
_cell.length_c   1.000
_cell.angle_alpha   90.00
_cell.angle_beta   90.00
_cell.angle_gamma   90.00
#
_symmetry.space_group_name_H-M   'P 1'
#
loop_
_entity.id
_entity.type
_entity.pdbx_description
1 polymer ?
#
loop_
_entity_poly.entity_id
_entity_poly.type
_entity_poly.pdbx_seq_one_letter_code
_entity_poly.pdbx_strand_id
1 'polypeptide(L)'
;MFVNIRPGKRAGLCLGGVIKMFRNFTPAERPVFVFQGGGFFVSATVIGFPKKRRLKNASAIEAARKPYCEYSGRPGYSHTHHVRPKSLGGDDIPENLISLNPEVHQAVHDGKIDRRQLILIVAHREKLSPEEVCERIGEPVPSEWPDYAPPDPPSWEEILQLLLSLEEAQDDCKWHQGEILASLVECGVSQRAVASEIGKSASYVRERVKTWRAFPEEGTRVRELSWQHHRIAAKTDDPQDWIAKASDNGWSTRDFERAIKEARNPSSALTQEEKELKQAEALFAKLEEAVAKGGPAGKWLLEKMENLLYELGVLKKRVQASA
;
A
#
# COMPACT_ATOMS: atom_id res chain seq x y z
N MET A 1 21.21 47.89 -21.15
CA MET A 1 21.18 48.38 -19.74
C MET A 1 21.12 47.17 -18.83
N PHE A 2 22.21 46.86 -18.14
CA PHE A 2 22.27 45.77 -17.16
C PHE A 2 21.81 46.30 -15.81
N VAL A 3 20.71 45.78 -15.27
CA VAL A 3 20.29 46.07 -13.90
C VAL A 3 20.87 44.99 -13.00
N ASN A 4 21.88 45.40 -12.24
CA ASN A 4 22.62 44.61 -11.28
C ASN A 4 21.83 44.58 -9.96
N ILE A 5 21.24 43.44 -9.60
CA ILE A 5 20.53 43.26 -8.32
C ILE A 5 21.45 42.51 -7.35
N ARG A 6 21.92 43.23 -6.32
CA ARG A 6 22.68 42.66 -5.19
C ARG A 6 21.77 41.81 -4.30
N PRO A 7 22.27 40.72 -3.68
CA PRO A 7 21.51 39.94 -2.71
C PRO A 7 21.51 40.66 -1.35
N GLY A 8 20.30 41.02 -0.90
CA GLY A 8 20.05 41.54 0.44
C GLY A 8 20.16 40.46 1.51
N LYS A 9 20.86 40.81 2.59
CA LYS A 9 21.04 40.04 3.83
C LYS A 9 19.69 39.53 4.37
N ARG A 10 19.60 38.24 4.67
CA ARG A 10 18.47 37.66 5.42
C ARG A 10 18.59 38.07 6.89
N ALA A 11 17.70 38.95 7.33
CA ALA A 11 17.40 39.14 8.74
C ALA A 11 16.61 37.93 9.24
N GLY A 12 17.05 37.34 10.34
CA GLY A 12 16.33 36.27 11.03
C GLY A 12 15.04 36.80 11.63
N LEU A 13 13.91 36.30 11.14
CA LEU A 13 12.64 36.33 11.87
C LEU A 13 12.49 35.00 12.60
N CYS A 14 12.73 35.03 13.90
CA CYS A 14 12.22 34.02 14.83
C CYS A 14 10.69 34.20 14.92
N LEU A 15 9.94 33.40 14.15
CA LEU A 15 8.52 33.20 14.41
C LEU A 15 8.38 32.16 15.53
N GLY A 16 8.37 32.67 16.77
CA GLY A 16 7.75 31.98 17.89
C GLY A 16 6.24 32.01 17.70
N GLY A 17 5.62 30.83 17.60
CA GLY A 17 4.19 30.70 17.35
C GLY A 17 3.64 29.38 17.90
N VAL A 18 3.30 29.42 19.20
CA VAL A 18 2.08 28.90 19.84
C VAL A 18 1.47 27.61 19.25
N ILE A 19 1.37 26.56 20.09
CA ILE A 19 0.34 25.47 20.15
C ILE A 19 0.93 24.44 21.13
N LYS A 20 0.52 24.33 22.41
CA LYS A 20 -0.70 23.71 22.93
C LYS A 20 -0.77 24.00 24.44
N MET A 21 -1.75 24.77 24.91
CA MET A 21 -2.20 24.68 26.29
C MET A 21 -3.35 23.67 26.33
N PHE A 22 -3.05 22.42 26.73
CA PHE A 22 -4.08 21.54 27.27
C PHE A 22 -4.30 21.96 28.73
N ARG A 23 -5.34 22.77 28.97
CA ARG A 23 -5.87 22.96 30.31
C ARG A 23 -6.71 21.74 30.67
N ASN A 24 -6.28 21.04 31.71
CA ASN A 24 -7.09 20.05 32.41
C ASN A 24 -8.31 20.76 33.01
N PHE A 25 -9.51 20.41 32.55
CA PHE A 25 -10.75 20.77 33.23
C PHE A 25 -10.98 19.76 34.36
N THR A 26 -10.95 20.24 35.60
CA THR A 26 -11.45 19.53 36.77
C THR A 26 -12.98 19.51 36.75
N PRO A 27 -13.64 18.41 37.12
CA PRO A 27 -15.09 18.38 37.25
C PRO A 27 -15.47 18.89 38.64
N ALA A 28 -15.72 20.20 38.75
CA ALA A 28 -16.33 20.77 39.94
C ALA A 28 -17.60 21.53 39.53
N GLU A 29 -18.67 21.29 40.29
CA GLU A 29 -19.91 22.07 40.36
C GLU A 29 -20.95 21.77 39.27
N ARG A 30 -21.78 20.76 39.54
CA ARG A 30 -23.15 20.71 39.01
C ARG A 30 -24.04 21.56 39.92
N PRO A 31 -24.82 22.52 39.41
CA PRO A 31 -25.81 23.22 40.21
C PRO A 31 -26.93 22.26 40.64
N VAL A 32 -27.15 22.18 41.94
CA VAL A 32 -28.32 21.52 42.53
C VAL A 32 -29.49 22.49 42.38
N PHE A 33 -30.37 22.25 41.41
CA PHE A 33 -31.67 22.90 41.38
C PHE A 33 -32.55 22.31 42.47
N VAL A 34 -32.73 23.05 43.56
CA VAL A 34 -33.71 22.74 44.61
C VAL A 34 -35.06 23.28 44.16
N PHE A 35 -35.90 22.43 43.58
CA PHE A 35 -37.31 22.71 43.41
C PHE A 35 -38.03 22.43 44.74
N GLN A 36 -38.37 23.49 45.49
CA GLN A 36 -39.33 23.41 46.59
C GLN A 36 -40.74 23.44 46.00
N GLY A 37 -41.30 22.26 45.75
CA GLY A 37 -42.70 22.07 45.39
C GLY A 37 -43.23 20.84 46.10
N GLY A 38 -44.03 21.05 47.15
CA GLY A 38 -44.70 19.99 47.91
C GLY A 38 -45.73 19.28 47.04
N GLY A 39 -45.34 18.17 46.44
CA GLY A 39 -46.20 17.21 45.77
C GLY A 39 -45.87 15.82 46.29
N PHE A 40 -46.90 15.06 46.68
CA PHE A 40 -46.78 13.65 47.04
C PHE A 40 -46.08 12.88 45.90
N PHE A 41 -44.79 12.58 46.07
CA PHE A 41 -44.07 11.65 45.19
C PHE A 41 -44.59 10.24 45.48
N VAL A 42 -45.52 9.76 44.65
CA VAL A 42 -45.78 8.33 44.53
C VAL A 42 -44.53 7.76 43.88
N SER A 43 -43.60 7.27 44.71
CA SER A 43 -42.43 6.54 44.25
C SER A 43 -42.91 5.25 43.60
N ALA A 44 -43.19 5.31 42.30
CA ALA A 44 -43.39 4.12 41.50
C ALA A 44 -42.05 3.38 41.50
N THR A 45 -41.94 2.40 42.39
CA THR A 45 -40.85 1.43 42.35
C THR A 45 -40.88 0.80 40.97
N VAL A 46 -40.00 1.27 40.08
CA VAL A 46 -39.79 0.66 38.78
C VAL A 46 -39.24 -0.73 39.08
N ILE A 47 -40.12 -1.72 39.02
CA ILE A 47 -39.75 -3.12 39.10
C ILE A 47 -38.84 -3.37 37.90
N GLY A 48 -37.53 -3.30 38.13
CA GLY A 48 -36.54 -3.51 37.11
C GLY A 48 -36.57 -4.96 36.66
N PHE A 49 -37.25 -5.24 35.55
CA PHE A 49 -37.17 -6.55 34.92
C PHE A 49 -35.71 -6.83 34.57
N PRO A 50 -35.13 -7.97 35.00
CA PRO A 50 -33.76 -8.31 34.70
C PRO A 50 -33.58 -8.40 33.18
N LYS A 51 -32.70 -7.56 32.63
CA LYS A 51 -32.36 -7.61 31.20
C LYS A 51 -31.74 -8.96 30.89
N LYS A 52 -32.23 -9.64 29.83
CA LYS A 52 -31.64 -10.88 29.32
C LYS A 52 -30.13 -10.69 29.16
N ARG A 53 -29.34 -11.62 29.70
CA ARG A 53 -27.87 -11.57 29.56
C ARG A 53 -27.51 -11.80 28.10
N ARG A 54 -26.86 -10.82 27.49
CA ARG A 54 -26.38 -10.93 26.10
C ARG A 54 -25.35 -12.05 25.95
N LEU A 55 -25.49 -12.86 24.92
CA LEU A 55 -24.46 -13.80 24.49
C LEU A 55 -23.33 -13.02 23.81
N LYS A 56 -22.11 -13.17 24.32
CA LYS A 56 -20.90 -12.59 23.73
C LYS A 56 -20.08 -13.70 23.08
N ASN A 57 -19.84 -13.61 21.78
CA ASN A 57 -19.12 -14.63 21.02
C ASN A 57 -18.23 -13.98 19.96
N ALA A 58 -16.95 -13.81 20.30
CA ALA A 58 -15.97 -13.22 19.39
C ALA A 58 -15.72 -14.09 18.15
N SER A 59 -15.83 -15.41 18.27
CA SER A 59 -15.66 -16.33 17.14
C SER A 59 -16.79 -16.18 16.11
N ALA A 60 -18.04 -15.98 16.56
CA ALA A 60 -19.16 -15.70 15.67
C ALA A 60 -18.98 -14.37 14.93
N ILE A 61 -18.50 -13.33 15.62
CA ILE A 61 -18.20 -12.02 15.00
C ILE A 61 -17.17 -12.16 13.89
N GLU A 62 -16.09 -12.91 14.13
CA GLU A 62 -15.04 -13.13 13.14
C GLU A 62 -15.53 -13.99 11.98
N ALA A 63 -16.29 -15.06 12.25
CA ALA A 63 -16.86 -15.92 11.20
C ALA A 63 -17.86 -15.19 10.27
N ALA A 64 -18.54 -14.17 10.80
CA ALA A 64 -19.42 -13.30 10.05
C ALA A 64 -18.68 -12.27 9.18
N ARG A 65 -17.37 -12.02 9.39
CA ARG A 65 -16.60 -11.14 8.51
C ARG A 65 -16.41 -11.79 7.15
N LYS A 66 -16.74 -11.07 6.09
CA LYS A 66 -16.58 -11.48 4.70
C LYS A 66 -15.66 -10.52 3.94
N PRO A 67 -14.99 -10.96 2.86
CA PRO A 67 -14.22 -10.06 2.00
C PRO A 67 -15.10 -9.18 1.09
N TYR A 68 -16.42 -9.16 1.32
CA TYR A 68 -17.39 -8.35 0.59
C TYR A 68 -18.52 -7.90 1.53
N CYS A 69 -19.29 -6.91 1.07
CA CYS A 69 -20.48 -6.42 1.73
C CYS A 69 -21.68 -7.27 1.32
N GLU A 70 -22.31 -7.96 2.26
CA GLU A 70 -23.45 -8.86 1.99
C GLU A 70 -24.71 -8.11 1.50
N TYR A 71 -24.80 -6.80 1.76
CA TYR A 71 -25.88 -5.96 1.24
C TYR A 71 -25.63 -5.49 -0.20
N SER A 72 -24.44 -4.98 -0.49
CA SER A 72 -24.17 -4.37 -1.82
C SER A 72 -23.50 -5.31 -2.81
N GLY A 73 -23.05 -6.50 -2.39
CA GLY A 73 -22.22 -7.42 -3.17
C GLY A 73 -20.78 -6.92 -3.38
N ARG A 74 -20.49 -5.64 -3.11
CA ARG A 74 -19.18 -5.04 -3.39
C ARG A 74 -18.07 -5.70 -2.56
N PRO A 75 -16.97 -6.17 -3.19
CA PRO A 75 -15.81 -6.66 -2.46
C PRO A 75 -15.06 -5.51 -1.77
N GLY A 76 -14.29 -5.85 -0.74
CA GLY A 76 -13.41 -4.91 -0.05
C GLY A 76 -13.56 -4.94 1.47
N TYR A 77 -13.14 -3.84 2.10
CA TYR A 77 -13.15 -3.69 3.53
C TYR A 77 -14.58 -3.69 4.07
N SER A 78 -14.88 -4.65 4.95
CA SER A 78 -16.19 -4.79 5.56
C SER A 78 -16.08 -5.02 7.07
N HIS A 79 -17.16 -4.67 7.77
CA HIS A 79 -17.30 -4.77 9.21
C HIS A 79 -18.52 -5.58 9.55
N THR A 80 -18.39 -6.43 10.57
CA THR A 80 -19.53 -7.10 11.16
C THR A 80 -20.44 -6.07 11.83
N HIS A 81 -21.69 -6.06 11.41
CA HIS A 81 -22.78 -5.27 11.94
C HIS A 81 -23.78 -6.17 12.66
N HIS A 82 -24.39 -5.65 13.73
CA HIS A 82 -25.47 -6.32 14.42
C HIS A 82 -26.81 -5.86 13.83
N VAL A 83 -27.58 -6.77 13.22
CA VAL A 83 -28.90 -6.45 12.63
C VAL A 83 -29.83 -5.86 13.70
N ARG A 84 -29.92 -6.53 14.85
CA ARG A 84 -30.46 -5.98 16.09
C ARG A 84 -29.34 -5.33 16.90
N PRO A 85 -29.39 -4.00 17.14
CA PRO A 85 -28.37 -3.30 17.89
C PRO A 85 -28.12 -3.88 19.29
N LYS A 86 -26.86 -3.83 19.73
CA LYS A 86 -26.45 -4.26 21.08
C LYS A 86 -27.20 -3.56 22.21
N SER A 87 -27.60 -2.30 22.01
CA SER A 87 -28.39 -1.51 22.97
C SER A 87 -29.79 -2.08 23.20
N LEU A 88 -30.33 -2.80 22.21
CA LEU A 88 -31.63 -3.48 22.26
C LEU A 88 -31.52 -4.96 22.64
N GLY A 89 -30.33 -5.41 23.08
CA GLY A 89 -30.10 -6.79 23.50
C GLY A 89 -29.73 -7.76 22.38
N GLY A 90 -29.28 -7.28 21.22
CA GLY A 90 -28.82 -8.16 20.13
C GLY A 90 -27.62 -9.01 20.53
N ASP A 91 -27.75 -10.33 20.40
CA ASP A 91 -26.75 -11.34 20.74
C ASP A 91 -25.67 -11.48 19.64
N ASP A 92 -24.47 -11.98 19.97
CA ASP A 92 -23.40 -12.28 19.00
C ASP A 92 -23.63 -13.68 18.38
N ILE A 93 -24.72 -13.84 17.61
CA ILE A 93 -25.07 -15.08 16.90
C ILE A 93 -25.03 -14.86 15.38
N PRO A 94 -24.79 -15.89 14.56
CA PRO A 94 -24.73 -15.75 13.10
C PRO A 94 -25.93 -14.99 12.52
N GLU A 95 -27.14 -15.28 13.00
CA GLU A 95 -28.40 -14.71 12.54
C GLU A 95 -28.58 -13.21 12.86
N ASN A 96 -27.77 -12.70 13.79
CA ASN A 96 -27.76 -11.29 14.15
C ASN A 96 -26.55 -10.54 13.56
N LEU A 97 -25.69 -11.21 12.80
CA LEU A 97 -24.43 -10.67 12.30
C LEU A 97 -24.41 -10.64 10.77
N ILE A 98 -24.06 -9.48 10.21
CA ILE A 98 -23.96 -9.25 8.76
C ILE A 98 -22.70 -8.42 8.45
N SER A 99 -21.99 -8.72 7.38
CA SER A 99 -20.77 -8.02 6.95
C SER A 99 -21.13 -6.87 6.00
N LEU A 100 -20.88 -5.64 6.42
CA LEU A 100 -21.23 -4.42 5.67
C LEU A 100 -19.99 -3.57 5.40
N ASN A 101 -19.88 -2.97 4.22
CA ASN A 101 -18.85 -1.94 3.97
C ASN A 101 -19.16 -0.66 4.78
N PRO A 102 -18.19 0.27 4.96
CA PRO A 102 -18.38 1.45 5.80
C PRO A 102 -19.58 2.31 5.41
N GLU A 103 -19.84 2.47 4.12
CA GLU A 103 -20.95 3.29 3.59
C GLU A 103 -22.31 2.69 3.94
N VAL A 104 -22.51 1.39 3.67
CA VAL A 104 -23.75 0.67 4.01
C VAL A 104 -23.90 0.57 5.53
N HIS A 105 -22.81 0.30 6.24
CA HIS A 105 -22.82 0.27 7.71
C HIS A 105 -23.34 1.60 8.28
N GLN A 106 -22.85 2.74 7.78
CA GLN A 106 -23.33 4.05 8.19
C GLN A 106 -24.79 4.28 7.77
N ALA A 107 -25.18 3.90 6.55
CA ALA A 107 -26.55 4.05 6.06
C ALA A 107 -27.58 3.26 6.89
N VAL A 108 -27.20 2.10 7.43
CA VAL A 108 -28.04 1.34 8.37
C VAL A 108 -28.19 2.08 9.71
N HIS A 109 -27.10 2.64 10.27
CA HIS A 109 -27.18 3.46 11.49
C HIS A 109 -28.02 4.73 11.29
N ASP A 110 -27.94 5.34 10.11
CA ASP A 110 -28.73 6.52 9.72
C ASP A 110 -30.21 6.18 9.45
N GLY A 111 -30.60 4.90 9.43
CA GLY A 111 -31.96 4.45 9.10
C GLY A 111 -32.33 4.62 7.62
N LYS A 112 -31.36 4.82 6.73
CA LYS A 112 -31.57 4.91 5.27
C LYS A 112 -31.80 3.54 4.63
N ILE A 113 -31.32 2.48 5.28
CA ILE A 113 -31.52 1.09 4.86
C ILE A 113 -32.42 0.41 5.88
N ASP A 114 -33.51 -0.20 5.39
CA ASP A 114 -34.43 -0.95 6.23
C ASP A 114 -33.72 -2.21 6.78
N ARG A 115 -33.75 -2.39 8.10
CA ARG A 115 -33.18 -3.58 8.76
C ARG A 115 -33.80 -4.88 8.25
N ARG A 116 -35.04 -4.84 7.77
CA ARG A 116 -35.72 -6.01 7.18
C ARG A 116 -35.00 -6.53 5.95
N GLN A 117 -34.38 -5.65 5.15
CA GLN A 117 -33.53 -6.08 4.03
C GLN A 117 -32.31 -6.85 4.51
N LEU A 118 -31.72 -6.46 5.65
CA LEU A 118 -30.60 -7.19 6.26
C LEU A 118 -31.04 -8.57 6.76
N ILE A 119 -32.25 -8.67 7.31
CA ILE A 119 -32.83 -9.94 7.75
C ILE A 119 -32.99 -10.89 6.57
N LEU A 120 -33.48 -10.42 5.42
CA LEU A 120 -33.60 -11.23 4.21
C LEU A 120 -32.25 -11.79 3.74
N ILE A 121 -31.20 -10.98 3.80
CA ILE A 121 -29.83 -11.41 3.45
C ILE A 121 -29.33 -12.50 4.40
N VAL A 122 -29.48 -12.29 5.71
CA VAL A 122 -29.03 -13.26 6.71
C VAL A 122 -29.85 -14.55 6.64
N ALA A 123 -31.16 -14.46 6.43
CA ALA A 123 -32.04 -15.62 6.23
C ALA A 123 -31.59 -16.47 5.03
N HIS A 124 -31.31 -15.82 3.89
CA HIS A 124 -30.79 -16.50 2.70
C HIS A 124 -29.46 -17.21 2.96
N ARG A 125 -28.50 -16.55 3.62
CA ARG A 125 -27.18 -17.12 3.96
C ARG A 125 -27.27 -18.31 4.91
N GLU A 126 -28.05 -18.18 5.98
CA GLU A 126 -28.19 -19.19 7.03
C GLU A 126 -29.19 -20.31 6.64
N LYS A 127 -29.84 -20.19 5.48
CA LYS A 127 -30.88 -21.11 5.00
C LYS A 127 -32.06 -21.25 5.99
N LEU A 128 -32.48 -20.11 6.55
CA LEU A 128 -33.60 -19.98 7.46
C LEU A 128 -34.72 -19.16 6.82
N SER A 129 -35.94 -19.23 7.35
CA SER A 129 -36.95 -18.25 6.99
C SER A 129 -36.67 -16.88 7.62
N PRO A 130 -37.08 -15.76 6.99
CA PRO A 130 -36.97 -14.43 7.60
C PRO A 130 -37.65 -14.32 8.97
N GLU A 131 -38.74 -15.07 9.19
CA GLU A 131 -39.47 -15.16 10.46
C GLU A 131 -38.63 -15.86 11.54
N GLU A 132 -37.95 -16.96 11.21
CA GLU A 132 -37.06 -17.66 12.14
C GLU A 132 -35.87 -16.77 12.56
N VAL A 133 -35.33 -15.99 11.63
CA VAL A 133 -34.28 -15.01 11.94
C VAL A 133 -34.83 -13.95 12.90
N CYS A 134 -36.01 -13.39 12.62
CA CYS A 134 -36.69 -12.44 13.51
C CYS A 134 -36.87 -13.00 14.91
N GLU A 135 -37.35 -14.24 15.03
CA GLU A 135 -37.53 -14.91 16.32
C GLU A 135 -36.20 -15.06 17.08
N ARG A 136 -35.15 -15.55 16.41
CA ARG A 136 -33.83 -15.76 17.02
C ARG A 136 -33.19 -14.47 17.51
N ILE A 137 -33.33 -13.37 16.75
CA ILE A 137 -32.80 -12.06 17.14
C ILE A 137 -33.80 -11.26 18.00
N GLY A 138 -35.05 -11.72 18.12
CA GLY A 138 -36.17 -11.10 18.84
C GLY A 138 -36.76 -9.84 18.17
N GLU A 139 -36.54 -9.62 16.88
CA GLU A 139 -37.18 -8.54 16.13
C GLU A 139 -38.64 -8.94 15.79
N PRO A 140 -39.59 -8.00 15.72
CA PRO A 140 -40.97 -8.31 15.36
C PRO A 140 -41.07 -8.66 13.87
N VAL A 141 -41.81 -9.74 13.57
CA VAL A 141 -42.11 -10.14 12.19
C VAL A 141 -43.03 -9.09 11.55
N PRO A 142 -42.65 -8.49 10.42
CA PRO A 142 -43.52 -7.53 9.73
C PRO A 142 -44.67 -8.24 9.02
N SER A 143 -45.77 -7.53 8.76
CA SER A 143 -46.88 -8.05 7.94
C SER A 143 -46.50 -8.18 6.46
N GLU A 144 -45.56 -7.35 5.99
CA GLU A 144 -45.08 -7.33 4.62
C GLU A 144 -43.55 -7.18 4.61
N TRP A 145 -42.88 -7.98 3.78
CA TRP A 145 -41.44 -7.91 3.57
C TRP A 145 -41.12 -6.93 2.43
N PRO A 146 -39.99 -6.19 2.50
CA PRO A 146 -39.56 -5.36 1.40
C PRO A 146 -39.22 -6.25 0.19
N ASP A 147 -39.57 -5.77 -1.02
CA ASP A 147 -39.13 -6.38 -2.27
C ASP A 147 -37.63 -6.15 -2.47
N TYR A 148 -36.83 -7.10 -1.98
CA TYR A 148 -35.38 -7.02 -1.99
C TYR A 148 -34.78 -8.40 -2.22
N ALA A 149 -34.02 -8.53 -3.32
CA ALA A 149 -33.21 -9.69 -3.60
C ALA A 149 -31.77 -9.44 -3.14
N PRO A 150 -31.21 -10.25 -2.21
CA PRO A 150 -29.80 -10.19 -1.86
C PRO A 150 -28.92 -10.34 -3.12
N PRO A 151 -27.87 -9.52 -3.28
CA PRO A 151 -26.92 -9.74 -4.36
C PRO A 151 -26.14 -11.03 -4.11
N ASP A 152 -25.75 -11.71 -5.19
CA ASP A 152 -24.81 -12.81 -5.11
C ASP A 152 -23.42 -12.30 -4.67
N PRO A 153 -22.60 -13.16 -4.02
CA PRO A 153 -21.22 -12.84 -3.74
C PRO A 153 -20.46 -12.52 -5.04
N PRO A 154 -19.52 -11.55 -5.01
CA PRO A 154 -18.77 -11.19 -6.20
C PRO A 154 -17.92 -12.36 -6.67
N SER A 155 -17.84 -12.54 -7.99
CA SER A 155 -17.00 -13.59 -8.58
C SER A 155 -15.52 -13.25 -8.41
N TRP A 156 -14.64 -14.26 -8.54
CA TRP A 156 -13.19 -14.02 -8.49
C TRP A 156 -12.72 -13.11 -9.65
N GLU A 157 -13.40 -13.16 -10.79
CA GLU A 157 -13.14 -12.30 -11.96
C GLU A 157 -13.50 -10.84 -11.68
N GLU A 158 -14.62 -10.59 -11.01
CA GLU A 158 -15.03 -9.23 -10.60
C GLU A 158 -14.05 -8.65 -9.59
N ILE A 159 -13.58 -9.46 -8.63
CA ILE A 159 -12.56 -9.05 -7.67
C ILE A 159 -11.24 -8.72 -8.39
N LEU A 160 -10.82 -9.56 -9.35
CA LEU A 160 -9.62 -9.32 -10.13
C LEU A 160 -9.73 -8.03 -10.95
N GLN A 161 -10.87 -7.82 -11.62
CA GLN A 161 -11.11 -6.61 -12.41
C GLN A 161 -11.08 -5.35 -11.53
N LEU A 162 -11.65 -5.41 -10.32
CA LEU A 162 -11.59 -4.30 -9.38
C LEU A 162 -10.14 -4.02 -8.95
N LEU A 163 -9.34 -5.06 -8.68
CA LEU A 163 -7.94 -4.89 -8.32
C LEU A 163 -7.14 -4.23 -9.45
N LEU A 164 -7.32 -4.69 -10.69
CA LEU A 164 -6.68 -4.09 -11.86
C LEU A 164 -7.07 -2.61 -12.02
N SER A 165 -8.36 -2.30 -11.87
CA SER A 165 -8.86 -0.92 -11.94
C SER A 165 -8.24 -0.02 -10.86
N LEU A 166 -8.00 -0.55 -9.65
CA LEU A 166 -7.35 0.18 -8.57
C LEU A 166 -5.85 0.42 -8.85
N GLU A 167 -5.16 -0.54 -9.46
CA GLU A 167 -3.76 -0.37 -9.89
C GLU A 167 -3.64 0.68 -11.00
N GLU A 168 -4.54 0.66 -11.98
CA GLU A 168 -4.64 1.69 -13.04
C GLU A 168 -4.89 3.07 -12.43
N ALA A 169 -5.90 3.20 -11.55
CA ALA A 169 -6.19 4.44 -10.85
C ALA A 169 -5.00 4.92 -9.98
N GLN A 170 -4.23 4.00 -9.40
CA GLN A 170 -3.03 4.35 -8.65
C GLN A 170 -1.95 4.96 -9.56
N ASP A 171 -1.78 4.43 -10.78
CA ASP A 171 -0.86 4.97 -11.78
C ASP A 171 -1.33 6.35 -12.29
N ASP A 172 -2.62 6.55 -12.53
CA ASP A 172 -3.21 7.85 -12.86
C ASP A 172 -2.98 8.89 -11.75
N CYS A 173 -3.17 8.48 -10.50
CA CYS A 173 -2.84 9.34 -9.36
C CYS A 173 -1.36 9.74 -9.34
N LYS A 174 -0.44 8.86 -9.76
CA LYS A 174 1.00 9.21 -9.84
C LYS A 174 1.25 10.26 -10.94
N TRP A 175 0.53 10.21 -12.05
CA TRP A 175 0.60 11.23 -13.09
C TRP A 175 0.11 12.59 -12.62
N HIS A 176 -1.08 12.65 -12.02
CA HIS A 176 -1.61 13.89 -11.45
C HIS A 176 -0.74 14.45 -10.32
N GLN A 177 -0.15 13.58 -9.48
CA GLN A 177 0.86 14.02 -8.52
C GLN A 177 2.05 14.69 -9.20
N GLY A 178 2.54 14.13 -10.32
CA GLY A 178 3.62 14.72 -11.10
C GLY A 178 3.30 16.11 -11.63
N GLU A 179 2.10 16.28 -12.19
CA GLU A 179 1.56 17.54 -12.70
C GLU A 179 1.47 18.63 -11.62
N ILE A 180 0.82 18.31 -10.50
CA ILE A 180 0.64 19.23 -9.37
C ILE A 180 2.01 19.63 -8.81
N LEU A 181 2.92 18.67 -8.62
CA LEU A 181 4.27 18.95 -8.12
C LEU A 181 5.08 19.80 -9.09
N ALA A 182 4.96 19.59 -10.41
CA ALA A 182 5.64 20.39 -11.42
C ALA A 182 5.14 21.84 -11.38
N SER A 183 3.81 22.02 -11.31
CA SER A 183 3.16 23.33 -11.20
C SER A 183 3.61 24.09 -9.95
N LEU A 184 3.70 23.42 -8.79
CA LEU A 184 4.20 24.04 -7.55
C LEU A 184 5.65 24.53 -7.69
N VAL A 185 6.50 23.75 -8.35
CA VAL A 185 7.90 24.12 -8.62
C VAL A 185 8.00 25.30 -9.59
N GLU A 186 7.13 25.36 -10.59
CA GLU A 186 7.03 26.47 -11.54
C GLU A 186 6.53 27.77 -10.89
N CYS A 187 5.68 27.67 -9.87
CA CYS A 187 5.32 28.78 -8.99
C CYS A 187 6.46 29.22 -8.04
N GLY A 188 7.66 28.63 -8.16
CA GLY A 188 8.84 29.02 -7.38
C GLY A 188 8.98 28.34 -6.02
N VAL A 189 8.11 27.38 -5.68
CA VAL A 189 8.23 26.62 -4.43
C VAL A 189 9.37 25.61 -4.57
N SER A 190 10.35 25.67 -3.65
CA SER A 190 11.46 24.72 -3.70
C SER A 190 10.98 23.28 -3.45
N GLN A 191 11.55 22.32 -4.17
CA GLN A 191 11.21 20.90 -4.01
C GLN A 191 11.42 20.37 -2.58
N ARG A 192 12.38 20.94 -1.82
CA ARG A 192 12.61 20.59 -0.41
C ARG A 192 11.47 21.06 0.49
N ALA A 193 10.95 22.26 0.24
CA ALA A 193 9.81 22.79 0.98
C ALA A 193 8.56 21.94 0.73
N VAL A 194 8.24 21.67 -0.55
CA VAL A 194 7.11 20.78 -0.91
C VAL A 194 7.25 19.42 -0.24
N ALA A 195 8.44 18.80 -0.32
CA ALA A 195 8.70 17.51 0.31
C ALA A 195 8.45 17.50 1.82
N SER A 196 8.83 18.58 2.52
CA SER A 196 8.60 18.76 3.96
C SER A 196 7.11 18.82 4.29
N GLU A 197 6.33 19.60 3.54
CA GLU A 197 4.89 19.79 3.77
C GLU A 197 4.08 18.50 3.58
N ILE A 198 4.45 17.67 2.59
CA ILE A 198 3.72 16.42 2.29
C ILE A 198 4.30 15.18 3.01
N GLY A 199 5.32 15.36 3.85
CA GLY A 199 5.98 14.26 4.57
C GLY A 199 6.66 13.24 3.66
N LYS A 200 7.32 13.68 2.58
CA LYS A 200 8.05 12.83 1.61
C LYS A 200 9.50 13.28 1.45
N SER A 201 10.30 12.50 0.73
CA SER A 201 11.69 12.86 0.45
C SER A 201 11.80 13.85 -0.72
N ALA A 202 12.83 14.69 -0.73
CA ALA A 202 13.09 15.57 -1.89
C ALA A 202 13.36 14.78 -3.18
N SER A 203 13.85 13.54 -3.07
CA SER A 203 14.05 12.65 -4.23
C SER A 203 12.71 12.21 -4.83
N TYR A 204 11.73 11.89 -3.98
CA TYR A 204 10.37 11.53 -4.42
C TYR A 204 9.75 12.65 -5.26
N VAL A 205 9.87 13.91 -4.80
CA VAL A 205 9.37 15.08 -5.54
C VAL A 205 10.13 15.27 -6.85
N ARG A 206 11.47 15.22 -6.82
CA ARG A 206 12.30 15.35 -8.02
C ARG A 206 11.94 14.33 -9.10
N GLU A 207 11.81 13.06 -8.73
CA GLU A 207 11.51 11.99 -9.68
C GLU A 207 10.14 12.21 -10.33
N ARG A 208 9.10 12.54 -9.56
CA ARG A 208 7.76 12.80 -10.11
C ARG A 208 7.72 14.00 -11.05
N VAL A 209 8.36 15.11 -10.66
CA VAL A 209 8.45 16.30 -11.51
C VAL A 209 9.22 15.97 -12.79
N LYS A 210 10.32 15.21 -12.70
CA LYS A 210 11.11 14.81 -13.87
C LYS A 210 10.32 13.91 -14.80
N THR A 211 9.63 12.90 -14.27
CA THR A 211 8.78 11.98 -15.06
C THR A 211 7.66 12.75 -15.75
N TRP A 212 6.93 13.61 -15.04
CA TRP A 212 5.87 14.43 -15.64
C TRP A 212 6.39 15.30 -16.80
N ARG A 213 7.52 15.99 -16.60
CA ARG A 213 8.10 16.85 -17.64
C ARG A 213 8.58 16.08 -18.87
N ALA A 214 8.96 14.82 -18.71
CA ALA A 214 9.32 13.95 -19.84
C ALA A 214 8.09 13.43 -20.61
N PHE A 215 6.94 13.32 -19.93
CA PHE A 215 5.70 12.72 -20.46
C PHE A 215 4.44 13.52 -20.04
N PRO A 216 4.33 14.82 -20.39
CA PRO A 216 3.29 15.69 -19.86
C PRO A 216 1.91 15.39 -20.45
N GLU A 217 1.86 14.94 -21.71
CA GLU A 217 0.63 14.63 -22.42
C GLU A 217 0.37 13.13 -22.43
N GLU A 218 -0.89 12.72 -22.39
CA GLU A 218 -1.26 11.31 -22.41
C GLU A 218 -0.78 10.60 -23.68
N GLY A 219 -0.78 11.28 -24.83
CA GLY A 219 -0.29 10.73 -26.10
C GLY A 219 1.23 10.47 -26.14
N THR A 220 1.98 11.01 -25.17
CA THR A 220 3.42 10.72 -25.02
C THR A 220 3.70 9.55 -24.08
N ARG A 221 2.65 8.99 -23.45
CA ARG A 221 2.74 7.88 -22.51
C ARG A 221 2.33 6.59 -23.22
N VAL A 222 2.98 5.49 -22.85
CA VAL A 222 2.62 4.14 -23.34
C VAL A 222 1.70 3.51 -22.30
N ARG A 223 0.41 3.32 -22.62
CA ARG A 223 -0.61 2.86 -21.67
C ARG A 223 -0.34 1.44 -21.16
N GLU A 224 0.28 0.61 -21.98
CA GLU A 224 0.63 -0.77 -21.67
C GLU A 224 1.80 -0.88 -20.66
N LEU A 225 2.52 0.21 -20.43
CA LEU A 225 3.65 0.27 -19.51
C LEU A 225 3.31 1.06 -18.25
N SER A 226 3.68 0.50 -17.09
CA SER A 226 3.46 1.17 -15.80
C SER A 226 4.21 2.49 -15.66
N TRP A 227 3.77 3.32 -14.72
CA TRP A 227 4.44 4.59 -14.36
C TRP A 227 5.94 4.40 -14.03
N GLN A 228 6.31 3.23 -13.51
CA GLN A 228 7.71 2.91 -13.19
C GLN A 228 8.61 2.88 -14.43
N HIS A 229 8.14 2.35 -15.57
CA HIS A 229 8.90 2.38 -16.82
C HIS A 229 9.15 3.82 -17.24
N HIS A 230 8.11 4.66 -17.23
CA HIS A 230 8.22 6.08 -17.54
C HIS A 230 9.20 6.79 -16.59
N ARG A 231 9.19 6.48 -15.29
CA ARG A 231 10.16 7.04 -14.33
C ARG A 231 11.60 6.65 -14.67
N ILE A 232 11.84 5.41 -15.10
CA ILE A 232 13.17 4.93 -15.53
C ILE A 232 13.59 5.66 -16.82
N ALA A 233 12.71 5.71 -17.82
CA ALA A 233 12.92 6.39 -19.08
C ALA A 233 13.23 7.88 -18.89
N ALA A 234 12.51 8.57 -17.99
CA ALA A 234 12.77 9.98 -17.68
C ALA A 234 14.19 10.25 -17.12
N LYS A 235 14.95 9.22 -16.74
CA LYS A 235 16.36 9.33 -16.32
C LYS A 235 17.36 9.23 -17.48
N THR A 236 16.91 8.91 -18.70
CA THR A 236 17.72 8.84 -19.91
C THR A 236 17.82 10.21 -20.59
N ASP A 237 18.65 10.30 -21.62
CA ASP A 237 18.82 11.51 -22.43
C ASP A 237 17.71 11.64 -23.48
N ASP A 238 17.14 10.52 -23.92
CA ASP A 238 15.98 10.44 -24.82
C ASP A 238 14.88 9.54 -24.21
N PRO A 239 14.01 10.08 -23.34
CA PRO A 239 12.98 9.28 -22.67
C PRO A 239 11.95 8.65 -23.64
N GLN A 240 11.67 9.30 -24.77
CA GLN A 240 10.64 8.88 -25.73
C GLN A 240 11.09 7.65 -26.54
N ASP A 241 12.32 7.68 -27.05
CA ASP A 241 12.90 6.52 -27.74
C ASP A 241 13.00 5.29 -26.82
N TRP A 242 13.41 5.50 -25.57
CA TRP A 242 13.55 4.39 -24.61
C TRP A 242 12.21 3.77 -24.19
N ILE A 243 11.17 4.59 -23.99
CA ILE A 243 9.86 4.04 -23.61
C ILE A 243 9.22 3.27 -24.78
N ALA A 244 9.40 3.74 -26.02
CA ALA A 244 8.97 3.04 -27.23
C ALA A 244 9.67 1.67 -27.35
N LYS A 245 11.00 1.64 -27.17
CA LYS A 245 11.76 0.38 -27.16
C LYS A 245 11.29 -0.59 -26.09
N ALA A 246 10.97 -0.11 -24.88
CA ALA A 246 10.44 -0.96 -23.83
C ALA A 246 9.09 -1.59 -24.21
N SER A 247 8.24 -0.81 -24.89
CA SER A 247 6.95 -1.28 -25.41
C SER A 247 7.13 -2.33 -26.50
N ASP A 248 7.92 -2.02 -27.53
CA ASP A 248 8.12 -2.88 -28.70
C ASP A 248 8.75 -4.24 -28.33
N ASN A 249 9.57 -4.26 -27.28
CA ASN A 249 10.25 -5.48 -26.82
C ASN A 249 9.53 -6.15 -25.64
N GLY A 250 8.43 -5.59 -25.13
CA GLY A 250 7.70 -6.13 -23.98
C GLY A 250 8.57 -6.27 -22.72
N TRP A 251 9.48 -5.33 -22.49
CA TRP A 251 10.44 -5.43 -21.38
C TRP A 251 9.77 -5.25 -20.02
N SER A 252 10.19 -6.08 -19.05
CA SER A 252 9.93 -5.78 -17.64
C SER A 252 10.77 -4.57 -17.18
N THR A 253 10.38 -3.93 -16.07
CA THR A 253 11.17 -2.81 -15.51
C THR A 253 12.64 -3.17 -15.25
N ARG A 254 12.93 -4.44 -14.93
CA ARG A 254 14.30 -4.94 -14.71
C ARG A 254 15.06 -5.09 -16.02
N ASP A 255 14.43 -5.66 -17.05
CA ASP A 255 15.04 -5.81 -18.37
C ASP A 255 15.28 -4.43 -19.00
N PHE A 256 14.36 -3.49 -18.78
CA PHE A 256 14.48 -2.13 -19.26
C PHE A 256 15.63 -1.36 -18.58
N GLU A 257 15.74 -1.42 -17.25
CA GLU A 257 16.88 -0.84 -16.53
C GLU A 257 18.21 -1.47 -16.97
N ARG A 258 18.23 -2.78 -17.21
CA ARG A 258 19.38 -3.49 -17.76
C ARG A 258 19.72 -2.91 -19.13
N ALA A 259 18.81 -2.92 -20.10
CA ALA A 259 19.05 -2.42 -21.45
C ALA A 259 19.60 -0.98 -21.48
N ILE A 260 19.04 -0.07 -20.65
CA ILE A 260 19.56 1.30 -20.52
C ILE A 260 20.99 1.32 -20.00
N LYS A 261 21.30 0.50 -19.00
CA LYS A 261 22.64 0.41 -18.41
C LYS A 261 23.64 -0.17 -19.42
N GLU A 262 23.24 -1.18 -20.17
CA GLU A 262 24.06 -1.79 -21.23
C GLU A 262 24.39 -0.78 -22.32
N ALA A 263 23.39 -0.01 -22.78
CA ALA A 263 23.61 1.04 -23.78
C ALA A 263 24.51 2.17 -23.26
N ARG A 264 24.40 2.55 -21.98
CA ARG A 264 25.24 3.60 -21.38
C ARG A 264 26.68 3.15 -21.14
N ASN A 265 26.86 1.90 -20.76
CA ASN A 265 28.17 1.33 -20.51
C ASN A 265 28.14 -0.15 -20.89
N PRO A 266 28.51 -0.47 -22.14
CA PRO A 266 28.52 -1.85 -22.64
C PRO A 266 29.35 -2.79 -21.77
N SER A 267 30.41 -2.29 -21.14
CA SER A 267 31.25 -3.12 -20.25
C SER A 267 30.59 -3.45 -18.89
N SER A 268 29.50 -2.77 -18.54
CA SER A 268 28.72 -3.02 -17.31
C SER A 268 27.54 -3.98 -17.52
N ALA A 269 27.29 -4.34 -18.79
CA ALA A 269 26.29 -5.30 -19.26
C ALA A 269 26.62 -6.76 -18.97
N LEU A 270 27.89 -7.02 -18.67
CA LEU A 270 28.42 -8.38 -18.63
C LEU A 270 27.55 -9.30 -17.74
N THR A 271 27.21 -10.48 -18.27
CA THR A 271 26.57 -11.55 -17.51
C THR A 271 27.41 -11.90 -16.28
N GLN A 272 26.85 -12.65 -15.35
CA GLN A 272 27.62 -13.09 -14.18
C GLN A 272 28.85 -13.90 -14.61
N GLU A 273 28.69 -14.78 -15.60
CA GLU A 273 29.78 -15.55 -16.20
C GLU A 273 30.82 -14.66 -16.88
N GLU A 274 30.40 -13.66 -17.66
CA GLU A 274 31.32 -12.73 -18.31
C GLU A 274 32.07 -11.83 -17.30
N LYS A 275 31.42 -11.48 -16.18
CA LYS A 275 32.08 -10.79 -15.07
C LYS A 275 33.11 -11.69 -14.39
N GLU A 276 32.78 -12.95 -14.17
CA GLU A 276 33.68 -13.95 -13.58
C GLU A 276 34.88 -14.22 -14.49
N LEU A 277 34.65 -14.36 -15.80
CA LEU A 277 35.72 -14.52 -16.79
C LEU A 277 36.65 -13.31 -16.79
N LYS A 278 36.10 -12.09 -16.84
CA LYS A 278 36.90 -10.86 -16.81
C LYS A 278 37.67 -10.69 -15.50
N GLN A 279 37.10 -11.14 -14.37
CA GLN A 279 37.82 -11.19 -13.09
C GLN A 279 38.96 -12.22 -13.12
N ALA A 280 38.73 -13.40 -13.69
CA ALA A 280 39.75 -14.43 -13.84
C ALA A 280 40.90 -13.96 -14.73
N GLU A 281 40.61 -13.33 -15.88
CA GLU A 281 41.60 -12.72 -16.77
C GLU A 281 42.43 -11.65 -16.06
N ALA A 282 41.78 -10.77 -15.30
CA ALA A 282 42.47 -9.71 -14.55
C ALA A 282 43.37 -10.27 -13.43
N LEU A 283 42.96 -11.37 -12.77
CA LEU A 283 43.79 -12.07 -11.79
C LEU A 283 44.98 -12.76 -12.46
N PHE A 284 44.75 -13.39 -13.62
CA PHE A 284 45.79 -14.06 -14.39
C PHE A 284 46.86 -13.08 -14.86
N ALA A 285 46.46 -11.92 -15.41
CA ALA A 285 47.41 -10.87 -15.83
C ALA A 285 48.30 -10.37 -14.68
N LYS A 286 47.75 -10.23 -13.47
CA LYS A 286 48.53 -9.87 -12.27
C LYS A 286 49.51 -10.98 -11.87
N LEU A 287 49.11 -12.23 -12.05
CA LEU A 287 49.97 -13.38 -11.80
C LEU A 287 51.12 -13.42 -12.80
N GLU A 288 50.84 -13.22 -14.10
CA GLU A 288 51.87 -13.11 -15.14
C GLU A 288 52.87 -11.99 -14.82
N GLU A 289 52.39 -10.82 -14.41
CA GLU A 289 53.25 -9.71 -14.00
C GLU A 289 54.15 -10.07 -12.82
N ALA A 290 53.60 -10.73 -11.79
CA ALA A 290 54.35 -11.15 -10.60
C ALA A 290 55.41 -12.22 -10.92
N VAL A 291 55.09 -13.15 -11.82
CA VAL A 291 56.02 -14.18 -12.30
C VAL A 291 57.12 -13.55 -13.16
N ALA A 292 56.77 -12.63 -14.07
CA ALA A 292 57.71 -11.95 -14.96
C ALA A 292 58.72 -11.07 -14.21
N LYS A 293 58.29 -10.41 -13.12
CA LYS A 293 59.20 -9.67 -12.22
C LYS A 293 60.22 -10.58 -11.52
N GLY A 294 59.94 -11.88 -11.43
CA GLY A 294 60.80 -12.87 -10.78
C GLY A 294 60.86 -12.70 -9.26
N GLY A 295 61.92 -13.25 -8.66
CA GLY A 295 62.15 -13.21 -7.21
C GLY A 295 61.38 -14.26 -6.40
N PRO A 296 61.45 -14.21 -5.06
CA PRO A 296 60.86 -15.23 -4.18
C PRO A 296 59.34 -15.37 -4.32
N ALA A 297 58.63 -14.24 -4.49
CA ALA A 297 57.18 -14.24 -4.64
C ALA A 297 56.71 -14.88 -5.96
N GLY A 298 57.35 -14.55 -7.08
CA GLY A 298 57.04 -15.17 -8.38
C GLY A 298 57.32 -16.68 -8.39
N LYS A 299 58.44 -17.11 -7.79
CA LYS A 299 58.77 -18.54 -7.63
C LYS A 299 57.74 -19.28 -6.79
N TRP A 300 57.33 -18.69 -5.66
CA TRP A 300 56.30 -19.25 -4.80
C TRP A 300 54.94 -19.39 -5.52
N LEU A 301 54.55 -18.39 -6.31
CA LEU A 301 53.32 -18.45 -7.11
C LEU A 301 53.35 -19.58 -8.14
N LEU A 302 54.47 -19.76 -8.86
CA LEU A 302 54.63 -20.86 -9.81
C LEU A 302 54.51 -22.22 -9.15
N GLU A 303 55.18 -22.42 -8.00
CA GLU A 303 55.10 -23.67 -7.24
C GLU A 303 53.67 -23.95 -6.76
N LYS A 304 52.95 -22.91 -6.30
CA LYS A 304 51.54 -23.06 -5.90
C LYS A 304 50.63 -23.40 -7.07
N MET A 305 50.83 -22.79 -8.23
CA MET A 305 50.08 -23.14 -9.44
C MET A 305 50.36 -24.57 -9.89
N GLU A 306 51.62 -25.00 -9.89
CA GLU A 306 51.99 -26.37 -10.27
C GLU A 306 51.34 -27.40 -9.35
N ASN A 307 51.35 -27.16 -8.03
CA ASN A 307 50.68 -28.01 -7.05
C ASN A 307 49.15 -28.04 -7.29
N LEU A 308 48.52 -26.90 -7.54
CA LEU A 308 47.07 -26.84 -7.82
C LEU A 308 46.71 -27.61 -9.10
N LEU A 309 47.48 -27.44 -10.17
CA LEU A 309 47.27 -28.16 -11.43
C LEU A 309 47.50 -29.67 -11.26
N TYR A 310 48.40 -30.08 -10.38
CA TYR A 310 48.60 -31.48 -10.01
C TYR A 310 47.41 -32.03 -9.23
N GLU A 311 46.89 -31.31 -8.23
CA GLU A 311 45.72 -31.70 -7.45
C GLU A 311 44.45 -31.83 -8.31
N LEU A 312 44.29 -30.94 -9.29
CA LEU A 312 43.19 -31.00 -10.27
C LEU A 312 43.38 -32.10 -11.33
N GLY A 313 44.49 -32.84 -11.32
CA GLY A 313 44.80 -33.89 -12.27
C GLY A 313 45.16 -33.40 -13.68
N VAL A 314 45.39 -32.10 -13.86
CA VAL A 314 45.81 -31.49 -15.13
C VAL A 314 47.26 -31.83 -15.45
N LEU A 315 48.12 -31.85 -14.42
CA LEU A 315 49.52 -32.27 -14.55
C LEU A 315 49.73 -33.67 -13.94
N LYS A 316 50.46 -34.53 -14.66
CA LYS A 316 50.94 -35.79 -14.11
C LYS A 316 52.24 -35.56 -13.34
N LYS A 317 52.41 -36.27 -12.23
CA LYS A 317 53.64 -36.20 -11.41
C LYS A 317 54.82 -36.46 -12.32
N ARG A 318 55.76 -35.52 -12.43
CA ARG A 318 57.05 -35.82 -13.02
C ARG A 318 57.69 -36.89 -12.15
N VAL A 319 57.74 -38.11 -12.65
CA VAL A 319 58.57 -39.17 -12.06
C VAL A 319 59.99 -38.63 -12.18
N GLN A 320 60.57 -38.19 -11.07
CA GLN A 320 61.98 -37.85 -11.04
C GLN A 320 62.72 -39.14 -11.38
N ALA A 321 63.31 -39.17 -12.58
CA ALA A 321 64.25 -40.21 -12.94
C ALA A 321 65.47 -39.99 -12.03
N SER A 322 65.53 -40.73 -10.93
CA SER A 322 66.70 -40.79 -10.07
C SER A 322 67.85 -41.36 -10.91
N ALA A 323 68.83 -40.51 -11.22
CA ALA A 323 70.12 -40.90 -11.78
C ALA A 323 71.15 -41.00 -10.64
#